data_AF-A0A1F6W5N7-F1
#
_entry.id   AF-A0A1F6W5N7-F1
#
_cell.length_a   1.000
_cell.length_b   1.000
_cell.length_c   1.000
_cell.angle_alpha   90.00
_cell.angle_beta   90.00
_cell.angle_gamma   90.00
#
_symmetry.space_group_name_H-M   'P 1'
#
loop_
_entity.id
_entity.type
_entity.pdbx_description
1 polymer ?
#
loop_
_entity_poly.entity_id
_entity_poly.type
_entity_poly.pdbx_seq_one_letter_code
_entity_poly.pdbx_strand_id
1 'polypeptide(L)'
;MRAGNIAVVQGPGEYDEFAQCLSDKGAKFYGAFWCPHCANQKKMFGSSQKFLPYIECSNPAGSAQLPICTEKGINTYPTWEFADGSRLSGEIPMAQLAEKTGCVLPPEKSL
;
A
#
# COMPACT_ATOMS: atom_id res chain seq x y z
N MET A 1 26.08 -34.14 9.93
CA MET A 1 25.88 -33.05 10.91
C MET A 1 25.00 -32.01 10.24
N ARG A 2 23.86 -31.64 10.84
CA ARG A 2 22.85 -30.76 10.24
C ARG A 2 23.31 -29.30 10.32
N ALA A 3 23.39 -28.61 9.19
CA ALA A 3 23.49 -27.15 9.16
C ALA A 3 22.12 -26.57 9.53
N GLY A 4 22.04 -25.84 10.64
CA GLY A 4 20.84 -25.15 11.09
C GLY A 4 20.52 -23.99 10.17
N ASN A 5 19.33 -24.03 9.57
CA ASN A 5 18.75 -22.94 8.81
C ASN A 5 18.23 -21.91 9.82
N ILE A 6 19.00 -20.85 10.10
CA ILE A 6 18.53 -19.73 10.93
C ILE A 6 17.54 -18.95 10.07
N ALA A 7 16.25 -19.29 10.20
CA ALA A 7 15.19 -18.40 9.78
C ALA A 7 15.31 -17.13 10.65
N VAL A 8 15.79 -16.04 10.08
CA VAL A 8 15.68 -14.72 10.70
C VAL A 8 14.18 -14.44 10.80
N VAL A 9 13.61 -14.67 11.97
CA VAL A 9 12.24 -14.26 12.27
C VAL A 9 12.30 -12.74 12.32
N GLN A 10 12.06 -12.08 11.19
CA GLN A 10 12.03 -10.62 11.17
C GLN A 10 10.89 -10.18 12.11
N GLY A 11 11.24 -9.33 13.08
CA GLY A 11 10.26 -8.71 13.96
C GLY A 11 9.27 -7.84 13.18
N PRO A 12 8.25 -7.28 13.86
CA PRO A 12 7.30 -6.37 13.23
C PRO A 12 8.01 -5.27 12.45
N GLY A 13 7.56 -5.01 11.22
CA GLY A 13 8.02 -3.90 10.42
C GLY A 13 7.60 -2.56 11.04
N GLU A 14 8.38 -1.52 10.75
CA GLU A 14 8.19 -0.17 11.33
C GLU A 14 6.77 0.39 11.15
N TYR A 15 6.11 0.04 10.04
CA TYR A 15 4.80 0.57 9.68
C TYR A 15 3.71 -0.51 9.66
N ASP A 16 3.92 -1.66 10.31
CA ASP A 16 2.97 -2.79 10.26
C ASP A 16 1.58 -2.38 10.76
N GLU A 17 1.52 -1.76 11.94
CA GLU A 17 0.26 -1.29 12.54
C GLU A 17 -0.38 -0.16 11.72
N PHE A 18 0.42 0.74 11.17
CA PHE A 18 -0.09 1.82 10.32
C PHE A 18 -0.71 1.27 9.03
N ALA A 19 0.01 0.40 8.31
CA ALA A 19 -0.47 -0.22 7.08
C ALA A 19 -1.72 -1.08 7.30
N GLN A 20 -1.75 -1.86 8.39
CA GLN A 20 -2.94 -2.64 8.76
C GLN A 20 -4.12 -1.73 9.08
N CYS A 21 -3.89 -0.64 9.84
CA CYS A 21 -4.94 0.33 10.15
C CYS A 21 -5.54 0.95 8.88
N LEU A 22 -4.74 1.29 7.86
CA LEU A 22 -5.26 1.81 6.59
C LEU A 22 -6.27 0.84 5.97
N SER A 23 -5.95 -0.45 5.97
CA SER A 23 -6.83 -1.52 5.50
C SER A 23 -8.11 -1.62 6.36
N ASP A 24 -7.95 -1.64 7.68
CA ASP A 24 -9.07 -1.76 8.63
C ASP A 24 -10.03 -0.56 8.58
N LYS A 25 -9.51 0.63 8.24
CA LYS A 25 -10.30 1.86 8.01
C LYS A 25 -10.93 1.92 6.61
N GLY A 26 -10.77 0.88 5.80
CA GLY A 26 -11.40 0.78 4.49
C GLY A 26 -10.75 1.61 3.39
N ALA A 27 -9.51 2.09 3.60
CA ALA A 27 -8.75 2.66 2.50
C ALA A 27 -8.41 1.57 1.48
N LYS A 28 -8.35 1.94 0.20
CA LYS A 28 -7.98 1.04 -0.90
C LYS A 28 -6.93 1.70 -1.75
N PHE A 29 -5.87 0.96 -2.04
CA PHE A 29 -4.76 1.41 -2.87
C PHE A 29 -4.80 0.69 -4.22
N TYR A 30 -5.38 1.33 -5.22
CA TYR A 30 -5.42 0.84 -6.59
C TYR A 30 -4.13 1.18 -7.33
N GLY A 31 -3.50 0.18 -7.96
CA GLY A 31 -2.31 0.41 -8.76
C GLY A 31 -1.97 -0.75 -9.68
N ALA A 32 -0.82 -0.66 -10.35
CA ALA A 32 -0.32 -1.71 -11.21
C ALA A 32 1.07 -2.17 -10.75
N PHE A 33 1.39 -3.45 -10.89
CA PHE A 33 2.69 -3.99 -10.48
C PHE A 33 3.88 -3.33 -11.21
N TRP A 34 3.67 -2.89 -12.45
CA TRP A 34 4.68 -2.23 -13.29
C TRP A 34 4.73 -0.70 -13.10
N CYS A 35 3.81 -0.13 -12.32
CA CYS A 35 3.69 1.32 -12.15
C CYS A 35 4.79 1.85 -11.18
N PRO A 36 5.69 2.74 -11.63
CA PRO A 36 6.80 3.21 -10.80
C PRO A 36 6.33 4.01 -9.57
N HIS A 37 5.30 4.85 -9.74
CA HIS A 37 4.70 5.59 -8.62
C HIS A 37 4.05 4.67 -7.58
N CYS A 38 3.52 3.53 -8.03
CA CYS A 38 2.95 2.51 -7.15
C CYS A 38 4.06 1.80 -6.37
N ALA A 39 5.20 1.53 -7.01
CA ALA A 39 6.38 0.99 -6.35
C ALA A 39 6.96 1.99 -5.33
N ASN A 40 7.01 3.29 -5.65
CA ASN A 40 7.45 4.33 -4.74
C ASN A 40 6.53 4.43 -3.52
N GLN A 41 5.21 4.45 -3.72
CA GLN A 41 4.24 4.43 -2.61
C GLN A 41 4.47 3.21 -1.70
N LYS A 42 4.64 2.00 -2.26
CA LYS A 42 4.92 0.78 -1.50
C LYS A 42 6.24 0.87 -0.73
N LYS A 43 7.26 1.47 -1.34
CA LYS A 43 8.59 1.63 -0.73
C LYS A 43 8.54 2.49 0.53
N MET A 44 7.65 3.48 0.61
CA MET A 44 7.44 4.27 1.83
C MET A 44 7.07 3.41 3.05
N PHE A 45 6.46 2.24 2.84
CA PHE A 45 6.08 1.29 3.91
C PHE A 45 7.12 0.19 4.16
N GLY A 46 8.23 0.13 3.40
CA GLY A 46 9.26 -0.88 3.58
C GLY A 46 8.72 -2.32 3.55
N SER A 47 9.05 -3.13 4.56
CA SER A 47 8.56 -4.50 4.71
C SER A 47 7.07 -4.59 5.09
N SER A 48 6.50 -3.51 5.63
CA SER A 48 5.09 -3.39 6.01
C SER A 48 4.16 -3.26 4.81
N GLN A 49 4.68 -3.07 3.60
CA GLN A 49 3.89 -3.00 2.37
C GLN A 49 2.98 -4.23 2.15
N LYS A 50 3.33 -5.37 2.77
CA LYS A 50 2.54 -6.62 2.74
C LYS A 50 1.16 -6.49 3.40
N PHE A 51 0.95 -5.47 4.25
CA PHE A 51 -0.32 -5.19 4.92
C PHE A 51 -1.15 -4.12 4.20
N LEU A 52 -0.61 -3.49 3.15
CA LEU A 52 -1.34 -2.45 2.42
C LEU A 52 -2.59 -3.03 1.76
N PRO A 53 -3.69 -2.26 1.72
CA PRO A 53 -4.91 -2.64 1.01
C PRO A 53 -4.75 -2.46 -0.51
N TYR A 54 -3.71 -3.08 -1.08
CA TYR A 54 -3.36 -2.96 -2.49
C TYR A 54 -4.28 -3.81 -3.38
N ILE A 55 -4.83 -3.18 -4.41
CA ILE A 55 -5.65 -3.82 -5.44
C ILE A 55 -4.90 -3.71 -6.76
N GLU A 56 -4.50 -4.87 -7.29
CA GLU A 56 -3.88 -4.94 -8.61
C GLU A 56 -4.91 -4.62 -9.69
N CYS A 57 -4.57 -3.65 -10.52
CA CYS A 57 -5.41 -3.17 -11.61
C CYS A 57 -4.92 -3.62 -12.98
N SER A 58 -3.71 -4.16 -13.13
CA SER A 58 -3.21 -4.63 -14.41
C SER A 58 -3.39 -6.14 -14.57
N ASN A 59 -3.73 -6.57 -15.79
CA ASN A 59 -3.56 -7.97 -16.15
C ASN A 59 -2.07 -8.37 -16.11
N PRO A 60 -1.74 -9.67 -16.05
CA PRO A 60 -0.35 -10.13 -16.00
C PRO A 60 0.52 -9.68 -17.19
N ALA A 61 -0.10 -9.41 -18.34
CA ALA A 61 0.60 -8.93 -19.54
C ALA A 61 0.95 -7.43 -19.51
N GLY A 62 0.45 -6.66 -18.54
CA GLY A 62 0.69 -5.22 -18.46
C GLY A 62 -0.11 -4.37 -19.44
N SER A 63 -0.96 -4.97 -20.27
CA SER A 63 -1.57 -4.33 -21.45
C SER A 63 -3.03 -3.92 -21.27
N ALA A 64 -3.70 -4.40 -20.23
CA ALA A 64 -5.10 -4.09 -19.98
C ALA A 64 -5.39 -3.92 -18.48
N GLN A 65 -6.35 -3.04 -18.18
CA GLN A 65 -6.85 -2.86 -16.83
C GLN A 65 -7.90 -3.94 -16.49
N LEU A 66 -7.85 -4.46 -15.27
CA LEU A 66 -8.78 -5.46 -14.73
C LEU A 66 -10.16 -4.85 -14.43
N PRO A 67 -11.26 -5.62 -14.58
CA PRO A 67 -12.63 -5.16 -14.34
C PRO A 67 -12.84 -4.47 -12.98
N ILE A 68 -12.21 -4.99 -11.93
CA ILE A 68 -12.29 -4.42 -10.57
C ILE A 68 -11.86 -2.94 -10.51
N CYS A 69 -11.02 -2.48 -11.43
CA CYS A 69 -10.57 -1.10 -11.52
C CYS A 69 -11.32 -0.30 -12.61
N THR A 70 -11.64 -0.91 -13.76
CA THR A 70 -12.42 -0.23 -14.81
C THR A 70 -13.84 0.09 -14.34
N GLU A 71 -14.52 -0.85 -13.68
CA GLU A 71 -15.86 -0.68 -13.14
C GLU A 71 -15.90 0.34 -11.99
N LYS A 72 -14.77 0.52 -11.29
CA LYS A 72 -14.59 1.56 -10.27
C LYS A 72 -14.16 2.92 -10.85
N GLY A 73 -13.92 3.01 -12.15
CA GLY A 73 -13.48 4.24 -12.82
C GLY A 73 -12.11 4.71 -12.35
N ILE A 74 -11.15 3.79 -12.14
CA ILE A 74 -9.77 4.12 -11.80
C ILE A 74 -9.01 4.48 -13.08
N ASN A 75 -8.78 5.77 -13.32
CA ASN A 75 -8.16 6.23 -14.57
C ASN A 75 -6.65 6.48 -14.46
N THR A 76 -6.12 6.53 -13.24
CA THR A 76 -4.70 6.82 -12.96
C THR A 76 -4.16 5.95 -11.85
N TYR A 77 -2.85 5.66 -11.88
CA TYR A 77 -2.18 4.92 -10.80
C TYR A 77 -1.04 5.74 -10.19
N PRO A 78 -0.80 5.59 -8.88
CA PRO A 78 -1.69 4.98 -7.91
C PRO A 78 -2.96 5.83 -7.68
N THR A 79 -4.04 5.22 -7.21
CA THR A 79 -5.21 5.93 -6.68
C THR A 79 -5.58 5.34 -5.32
N TRP A 80 -5.73 6.20 -4.33
CA TRP A 80 -6.29 5.87 -3.03
C TRP A 80 -7.77 6.23 -2.99
N GLU A 81 -8.62 5.31 -2.58
CA GLU A 81 -10.03 5.55 -2.25
C GLU A 81 -10.22 5.34 -0.74
N PHE A 82 -10.92 6.24 -0.07
CA PHE A 82 -11.17 6.18 1.37
C PHE A 82 -12.61 5.75 1.67
N ALA A 83 -12.91 5.44 2.93
CA ALA A 83 -14.23 4.96 3.35
C ALA A 83 -15.38 5.94 3.06
N ASP A 84 -15.08 7.24 2.98
CA ASP A 84 -16.03 8.30 2.60
C ASP A 84 -16.26 8.39 1.07
N GLY A 85 -15.58 7.55 0.28
CA GLY A 85 -15.63 7.55 -1.18
C GLY A 85 -14.74 8.62 -1.84
N SER A 86 -14.10 9.49 -1.06
CA SER A 86 -13.13 10.45 -1.59
C SER A 86 -11.90 9.73 -2.14
N ARG A 87 -11.23 10.36 -3.11
CA ARG A 87 -10.05 9.80 -3.78
C ARG A 87 -8.89 10.78 -3.83
N LEU A 88 -7.68 10.24 -3.73
CA LEU A 88 -6.44 10.94 -4.01
C LEU A 88 -5.64 10.14 -5.05
N SER A 89 -5.07 10.81 -6.04
CA SER A 89 -4.27 10.19 -7.09
C SER A 89 -2.80 10.56 -6.95
N GLY A 90 -1.90 9.66 -7.38
CA GLY A 90 -0.45 9.85 -7.28
C GLY A 90 0.12 9.39 -5.93
N GLU A 91 1.43 9.58 -5.76
CA GLU A 91 2.11 9.24 -4.50
C GLU A 91 1.60 10.15 -3.38
N ILE A 92 1.00 9.54 -2.35
CA ILE A 92 0.39 10.23 -1.22
C ILE A 92 1.34 10.17 -0.02
N PRO A 93 1.69 11.32 0.58
CA PRO A 93 2.46 11.34 1.83
C PRO A 93 1.80 10.52 2.93
N MET A 94 2.60 9.80 3.72
CA MET A 94 2.09 8.95 4.82
C MET A 94 1.27 9.74 5.84
N ALA A 95 1.66 10.99 6.13
CA ALA A 95 0.89 11.90 6.99
C ALA A 95 -0.52 12.20 6.45
N GLN A 96 -0.67 12.33 5.13
CA GLN A 96 -1.99 12.57 4.52
C GLN A 96 -2.84 11.29 4.54
N LEU A 97 -2.23 10.12 4.37
CA LEU A 97 -2.94 8.84 4.56
C LEU A 97 -3.42 8.68 6.01
N ALA A 98 -2.60 9.07 6.99
CA ALA A 98 -2.97 9.11 8.40
C ALA A 98 -4.15 10.06 8.65
N GLU A 99 -4.10 11.29 8.12
CA GLU A 99 -5.19 12.27 8.23
C GLU A 99 -6.51 11.72 7.67
N LYS A 100 -6.49 11.13 6.47
CA LYS A 100 -7.70 10.64 5.80
C LYS A 100 -8.32 9.40 6.46
N THR A 101 -7.57 8.69 7.30
CA THR A 101 -8.02 7.44 7.94
C THR A 101 -8.14 7.52 9.46
N GLY A 102 -7.56 8.55 10.08
CA GLY A 102 -7.37 8.63 11.53
C GLY A 102 -6.38 7.60 12.08
N CYS A 103 -5.56 6.98 11.23
CA CYS A 103 -4.55 6.02 11.64
C CYS A 103 -3.31 6.71 12.22
N VAL A 104 -2.70 6.12 13.24
CA VAL A 104 -1.48 6.66 13.86
C VAL A 104 -0.29 6.34 12.97
N LEU A 105 0.36 7.38 12.45
CA LEU A 105 1.66 7.27 11.79
C LEU A 105 2.74 7.24 12.88
N PRO A 106 3.57 6.18 13.00
CA PRO A 106 4.68 6.19 13.94
C PRO A 106 5.67 7.32 13.61
N PRO A 107 6.31 7.93 14.63
CA PRO A 107 7.29 8.97 14.41
C PRO A 107 8.51 8.41 13.69
N GLU A 108 9.03 9.18 12.73
CA GLU A 108 10.31 8.87 12.06
C GLU A 108 11.40 8.66 13.10
N LYS A 109 12.09 7.51 13.05
CA LYS A 109 13.27 7.32 13.89
C LYS A 109 14.37 8.23 13.37
N SER A 110 14.65 9.31 14.10
CA SER A 110 15.89 10.05 13.96
C SER A 110 17.06 9.08 14.16
N LEU A 111 17.77 8.78 13.07
CA LEU A 111 19.02 8.02 13.07
C LEU A 111 20.11 8.74 13.88
#